data_AF-A0A359F4F6-F1
#
_entry.id   AF-A0A359F4F6-F1
#
_cell.length_a   1.000
_cell.length_b   1.000
_cell.length_c   1.000
_cell.angle_alpha   90.00
_cell.angle_beta   90.00
_cell.angle_gamma   90.00
#
_symmetry.space_group_name_H-M   'P 1'
#
loop_
_entity.id
_entity.type
_entity.pdbx_description
1 polymer ?
#
loop_
_entity_poly.entity_id
_entity_poly.type
_entity_poly.pdbx_seq_one_letter_code
_entity_poly.pdbx_strand_id
1 'polypeptide(L)'
;MVAAGAMVAACLGDENACAALAGRLEELHPSTYIDRLLLGISQALCRPEDFRELLRQSTLELDGTGDKLHRAILNCCKAAIASTLGEVDARQLCESSSLELAELGIRCDGWKAVFQQALSHWEP
;
A
#
# COMPACT_ATOMS: atom_id res chain seq x y z
N MET A 1 -1.70 -4.46 15.91
CA MET A 1 -1.98 -3.01 16.07
C MET A 1 -0.95 -2.10 15.40
N VAL A 2 0.30 -2.54 15.16
CA VAL A 2 1.34 -1.72 14.51
C VAL A 2 0.98 -1.35 13.06
N ALA A 3 0.57 -2.33 12.25
CA ALA A 3 0.20 -2.09 10.84
C ALA A 3 -0.97 -1.10 10.66
N ALA A 4 -2.02 -1.22 11.49
CA ALA A 4 -3.14 -0.29 11.48
C ALA A 4 -2.71 1.13 11.89
N GLY A 5 -1.82 1.25 12.89
CA GLY A 5 -1.23 2.53 13.27
C GLY A 5 -0.40 3.16 12.16
N ALA A 6 0.36 2.35 11.41
CA ALA A 6 1.18 2.83 10.30
C ALA A 6 0.30 3.36 9.15
N MET A 7 -0.81 2.68 8.85
CA MET A 7 -1.78 3.18 7.86
C MET A 7 -2.41 4.51 8.29
N VAL A 8 -2.74 4.66 9.57
CA VAL A 8 -3.26 5.94 10.10
C VAL A 8 -2.19 7.03 10.00
N ALA A 9 -0.94 6.73 10.37
CA ALA A 9 0.17 7.67 10.24
C ALA A 9 0.35 8.13 8.78
N ALA A 10 0.32 7.19 7.82
CA ALA A 10 0.37 7.50 6.40
C ALA A 10 -0.81 8.38 5.95
N CYS A 11 -2.03 8.08 6.39
CA CYS A 11 -3.21 8.92 6.10
C CYS A 11 -3.13 10.34 6.68
N LEU A 12 -2.29 10.56 7.69
CA LEU A 12 -2.05 11.88 8.30
C LEU A 12 -0.80 12.57 7.76
N GLY A 13 -0.06 11.94 6.85
CA GLY A 13 1.24 12.44 6.37
C GLY A 13 2.36 12.39 7.41
N ASP A 14 2.21 11.62 8.50
CA ASP A 14 3.22 11.50 9.55
C ASP A 14 4.24 10.41 9.20
N GLU A 15 5.19 10.77 8.33
CA GLU A 15 6.26 9.87 7.89
C GLU A 15 7.10 9.35 9.07
N ASN A 16 7.40 10.20 10.06
CA ASN A 16 8.19 9.83 11.22
C ASN A 16 7.49 8.75 12.06
N ALA A 17 6.19 8.90 12.31
CA ALA A 17 5.41 7.88 13.00
C ALA A 17 5.31 6.59 12.18
N CYS A 18 5.17 6.68 10.86
CA CYS A 18 5.16 5.52 9.97
C CYS A 18 6.48 4.74 10.04
N ALA A 19 7.63 5.44 9.97
CA ALA A 19 8.95 4.84 10.07
C ALA A 19 9.22 4.22 11.46
N ALA A 20 8.81 4.91 12.54
CA ALA A 20 8.95 4.39 13.90
C ALA A 20 8.11 3.12 14.12
N LEU A 21 6.90 3.06 13.56
CA LEU A 21 6.06 1.87 13.61
C LEU A 21 6.63 0.72 12.76
N ALA A 22 7.30 1.03 11.66
CA ALA A 22 7.99 0.03 10.86
C ALA A 22 9.09 -0.68 11.63
N GLY A 23 9.98 0.07 12.28
CA GLY A 23 11.05 -0.51 13.11
C GLY A 23 10.50 -1.39 14.25
N ARG A 24 9.36 -1.02 14.83
CA ARG A 24 8.71 -1.82 15.88
C ARG A 24 8.13 -3.15 15.38
N LEU A 25 7.75 -3.27 14.10
CA LEU A 25 7.24 -4.54 13.57
C LEU A 25 8.36 -5.57 13.42
N GLU A 26 9.57 -5.13 13.08
CA GLU A 26 10.75 -6.00 12.99
C GLU A 26 11.12 -6.61 14.35
N GLU A 27 10.87 -5.87 15.44
CA GLU A 27 11.09 -6.32 16.81
C GLU A 27 9.99 -7.28 17.32
N LEU A 28 8.80 -7.24 16.71
CA LEU A 28 7.65 -8.04 17.14
C LEU A 28 7.60 -9.38 16.40
N HIS A 29 8.12 -10.42 17.05
CA HIS A 29 7.89 -11.80 16.63
C HIS A 29 6.76 -12.46 17.45
N PRO A 30 5.75 -13.10 16.80
CA PRO A 30 5.57 -13.29 15.35
C PRO A 30 4.71 -12.20 14.67
N SER A 31 5.14 -11.71 13.50
CA SER A 31 4.34 -10.87 12.59
C SER A 31 3.84 -11.69 11.38
N THR A 32 2.61 -11.43 10.94
CA THR A 32 2.02 -12.11 9.77
C THR A 32 2.47 -11.45 8.46
N TYR A 33 2.29 -12.13 7.32
CA TYR A 33 2.54 -11.51 6.01
C TYR A 33 1.61 -10.32 5.76
N ILE A 34 0.40 -10.34 6.33
CA ILE A 34 -0.56 -9.24 6.23
C ILE A 34 -0.03 -8.01 6.99
N ASP A 35 0.55 -8.20 8.17
CA ASP A 35 1.16 -7.10 8.93
C ASP A 35 2.30 -6.45 8.14
N ARG A 36 3.17 -7.26 7.52
CA ARG A 36 4.27 -6.77 6.67
C ARG A 36 3.78 -6.07 5.40
N LEU A 37 2.76 -6.64 4.75
CA LEU A 37 2.13 -6.04 3.58
C LEU A 37 1.57 -4.64 3.90
N LEU A 38 0.74 -4.54 4.95
CA LEU A 38 0.11 -3.29 5.33
C LEU A 38 1.15 -2.24 5.76
N LEU A 39 2.23 -2.68 6.40
CA LEU A 39 3.34 -1.80 6.71
C LEU A 39 4.04 -1.30 5.44
N GLY A 40 4.35 -2.18 4.49
CA GLY A 40 4.94 -1.81 3.22
C GLY A 40 4.07 -0.81 2.44
N ILE A 41 2.75 -1.03 2.42
CA ILE A 41 1.77 -0.07 1.86
C ILE A 41 1.87 1.28 2.58
N SER A 42 1.90 1.28 3.92
CA SER A 42 2.00 2.52 4.71
C SER A 42 3.28 3.30 4.37
N GLN A 43 4.42 2.61 4.30
CA GLN A 43 5.70 3.22 3.96
C GLN A 43 5.72 3.77 2.54
N ALA A 44 5.15 3.04 1.59
CA ALA A 44 5.05 3.46 0.20
C ALA A 44 4.12 4.67 0.02
N LEU A 45 3.10 4.84 0.86
CA LEU A 45 2.25 6.03 0.85
C LEU A 45 2.95 7.25 1.45
N CYS A 46 3.85 7.06 2.42
CA CYS A 46 4.67 8.15 2.97
C CYS A 46 5.83 8.56 2.05
N ARG A 47 6.41 7.61 1.31
CA ARG A 47 7.53 7.82 0.38
C ARG A 47 7.17 7.25 -1.00
N PRO A 48 6.21 7.87 -1.71
CA PRO A 48 5.70 7.36 -2.96
C PRO A 48 6.77 7.23 -4.04
N GLU A 49 7.80 8.07 -4.06
CA GLU A 49 8.94 7.97 -4.98
C GLU A 49 9.67 6.61 -4.91
N ASP A 50 9.70 5.98 -3.74
CA ASP A 50 10.39 4.71 -3.47
C ASP A 50 9.44 3.50 -3.52
N PHE A 51 8.18 3.68 -3.92
CA PHE A 51 7.14 2.66 -3.73
C PHE A 51 7.46 1.31 -4.38
N ARG A 52 8.19 1.30 -5.52
CA ARG A 52 8.53 0.05 -6.21
C ARG A 52 9.47 -0.81 -5.37
N GLU A 53 10.45 -0.20 -4.72
CA GLU A 53 11.37 -0.93 -3.83
C GLU A 53 10.65 -1.33 -2.53
N LEU A 54 9.94 -0.39 -1.91
CA LEU A 54 9.22 -0.62 -0.65
C LEU A 54 8.17 -1.73 -0.76
N LEU A 55 7.54 -1.89 -1.93
CA LEU A 55 6.51 -2.91 -2.17
C LEU A 55 7.02 -4.17 -2.85
N ARG A 56 8.32 -4.25 -3.17
CA ARG A 56 8.90 -5.40 -3.88
C ARG A 56 8.73 -6.69 -3.08
N GLN A 57 9.10 -6.67 -1.81
CA GLN A 57 9.01 -7.85 -0.94
C GLN A 57 7.56 -8.27 -0.69
N SER A 58 6.66 -7.30 -0.46
CA SER A 58 5.23 -7.54 -0.29
C SER A 58 4.60 -8.20 -1.53
N THR A 59 5.07 -7.83 -2.72
CA THR A 59 4.63 -8.46 -3.98
C THR A 59 5.04 -9.93 -4.03
N LEU A 60 6.31 -10.22 -3.76
CA LEU A 60 6.85 -11.59 -3.77
C LEU A 60 6.16 -12.48 -2.73
N GLU A 61 5.92 -11.96 -1.52
CA GLU A 61 5.22 -12.72 -0.48
C GLU A 61 3.78 -13.05 -0.89
N LEU A 62 3.05 -12.11 -1.49
CA LEU A 62 1.67 -12.33 -1.93
C LEU A 62 1.55 -13.29 -3.12
N ASP A 63 2.49 -13.25 -4.05
CA ASP A 63 2.50 -14.18 -5.18
C ASP A 63 2.68 -15.64 -4.71
N GLY A 64 3.38 -15.84 -3.59
CA GLY A 64 3.55 -17.15 -2.95
C GLY A 64 2.34 -17.66 -2.16
N THR A 65 1.41 -16.80 -1.74
CA THR A 65 0.25 -17.20 -0.90
C THR A 65 -1.00 -17.53 -1.70
N GLY A 66 -1.12 -17.02 -2.93
CA GLY A 66 -2.35 -17.10 -3.71
C GLY A 66 -3.47 -16.17 -3.20
N ASP A 67 -3.17 -15.26 -2.28
CA ASP A 67 -4.11 -14.30 -1.71
C ASP A 67 -4.49 -13.21 -2.73
N LYS A 68 -5.59 -13.47 -3.45
CA LYS A 68 -6.07 -12.57 -4.51
C LYS A 68 -6.54 -11.21 -3.97
N LEU A 69 -7.11 -11.17 -2.76
CA LEU A 69 -7.65 -9.94 -2.19
C LEU A 69 -6.53 -8.96 -1.86
N HIS A 70 -5.55 -9.41 -1.08
CA HIS A 70 -4.46 -8.55 -0.66
C HIS A 70 -3.54 -8.16 -1.83
N ARG A 71 -3.41 -9.02 -2.84
CA ARG A 71 -2.76 -8.65 -4.11
C ARG A 71 -3.50 -7.55 -4.84
N ALA A 72 -4.82 -7.64 -4.96
CA ALA A 72 -5.62 -6.61 -5.60
C ALA A 72 -5.57 -5.26 -4.85
N ILE A 73 -5.58 -5.29 -3.50
CA ILE A 73 -5.38 -4.10 -2.66
C ILE A 73 -3.98 -3.49 -2.87
N LEU A 74 -2.93 -4.31 -2.89
CA LEU A 74 -1.56 -3.86 -3.17
C LEU A 74 -1.46 -3.20 -4.55
N ASN A 75 -2.06 -3.81 -5.57
CA ASN A 75 -2.09 -3.26 -6.92
C ASN A 75 -2.86 -1.94 -6.99
N CYS A 76 -3.97 -1.82 -6.24
CA CYS A 76 -4.70 -0.57 -6.11
C CYS A 76 -3.84 0.54 -5.47
N CYS A 77 -3.04 0.20 -4.44
CA CYS A 77 -2.10 1.15 -3.84
C CYS A 77 -1.03 1.60 -4.84
N LYS A 78 -0.39 0.66 -5.55
CA LYS A 78 0.59 0.97 -6.59
C LYS A 78 0.02 1.87 -7.67
N ALA A 79 -1.21 1.61 -8.11
CA ALA A 79 -1.90 2.43 -9.09
C ALA A 79 -2.16 3.87 -8.60
N ALA A 80 -2.56 4.02 -7.34
CA ALA A 80 -2.77 5.33 -6.73
C ALA A 80 -1.46 6.14 -6.68
N ILE A 81 -0.38 5.52 -6.21
CA ILE A 81 0.95 6.14 -6.15
C ILE A 81 1.45 6.52 -7.56
N ALA A 82 1.43 5.59 -8.50
CA ALA A 82 1.84 5.83 -9.88
C ALA A 82 1.05 6.98 -10.51
N SER A 83 -0.26 7.08 -10.23
CA SER A 83 -1.09 8.18 -10.72
C SER A 83 -0.70 9.52 -10.10
N THR A 84 -0.36 9.56 -8.82
CA THR A 84 0.12 10.78 -8.14
C THR A 84 1.47 11.25 -8.69
N LEU A 85 2.37 10.30 -8.99
CA LEU A 85 3.68 10.59 -9.57
C LEU A 85 3.64 10.91 -11.07
N GLY A 86 2.49 10.77 -11.74
CA GLY A 86 2.38 10.98 -13.19
C GLY A 86 3.08 9.92 -14.04
N GLU A 87 3.23 8.70 -13.51
CA GLU A 87 3.87 7.59 -14.19
C GLU A 87 3.07 7.11 -15.41
N VAL A 88 3.78 6.70 -16.47
CA VAL A 88 3.16 6.32 -17.75
C VAL A 88 2.28 5.07 -17.62
N ASP A 89 2.60 4.17 -16.69
CA ASP A 89 1.88 2.92 -16.44
C ASP A 89 0.71 3.07 -15.46
N ALA A 90 0.49 4.26 -14.87
CA ALA A 90 -0.51 4.49 -13.84
C ALA A 90 -1.93 4.07 -14.26
N ARG A 91 -2.31 4.39 -15.50
CA ARG A 91 -3.63 4.05 -16.04
C ARG A 91 -3.82 2.55 -16.12
N GLN A 92 -2.84 1.82 -16.64
CA GLN A 92 -2.89 0.36 -16.77
C GLN A 92 -3.00 -0.31 -15.40
N LEU A 93 -2.23 0.16 -14.41
CA LEU A 93 -2.31 -0.35 -13.03
C LEU A 93 -3.69 -0.10 -12.40
N CYS A 94 -4.28 1.07 -12.66
CA CYS A 94 -5.60 1.44 -12.14
C CYS A 94 -6.72 0.57 -12.73
N GLU A 95 -6.69 0.33 -14.05
CA GLU A 95 -7.65 -0.52 -14.74
C GLU A 95 -7.53 -1.98 -14.26
N SER A 96 -6.30 -2.51 -14.20
CA SER A 96 -6.03 -3.88 -13.74
C SER A 96 -6.49 -4.13 -12.31
N SER A 97 -6.11 -3.25 -11.37
CA SER A 97 -6.49 -3.40 -9.95
C SER A 97 -8.00 -3.26 -9.73
N SER A 98 -8.67 -2.41 -10.51
CA SER A 98 -10.13 -2.26 -10.44
C SER A 98 -10.85 -3.52 -10.94
N LEU A 99 -10.34 -4.14 -12.01
CA LEU A 99 -10.87 -5.40 -12.53
C LEU A 99 -10.69 -6.54 -11.52
N GLU A 100 -9.48 -6.68 -10.95
CA GLU A 100 -9.18 -7.72 -9.95
C GLU A 100 -10.11 -7.64 -8.72
N LEU A 101 -10.36 -6.43 -8.19
CA LEU A 101 -11.28 -6.25 -7.07
C LEU A 101 -12.74 -6.53 -7.47
N ALA A 102 -13.14 -6.13 -8.69
CA ALA A 102 -14.49 -6.39 -9.19
C ALA A 102 -14.77 -7.89 -9.36
N GLU A 103 -13.79 -8.67 -9.81
CA GLU A 103 -13.87 -10.14 -9.88
C GLU A 103 -14.10 -10.80 -8.51
N LEU A 104 -13.66 -10.14 -7.43
CA LEU A 104 -13.89 -10.57 -6.05
C LEU A 104 -15.21 -10.01 -5.45
N GLY A 105 -15.99 -9.26 -6.24
CA GLY A 105 -17.22 -8.61 -5.77
C GLY A 105 -16.99 -7.39 -4.88
N ILE A 106 -15.79 -6.80 -4.92
CA ILE A 106 -15.37 -5.68 -4.07
C ILE A 106 -15.28 -4.41 -4.90
N ARG A 107 -15.82 -3.31 -4.39
CA ARG A 107 -15.67 -1.99 -5.00
C ARG A 107 -14.30 -1.39 -4.67
N CYS A 108 -13.62 -0.90 -5.70
CA CYS A 108 -12.29 -0.29 -5.58
C CYS A 108 -12.32 1.13 -4.97
N ASP A 109 -13.47 1.81 -5.05
CA ASP A 109 -13.61 3.24 -4.74
C ASP A 109 -13.20 3.60 -3.31
N GLY A 110 -13.52 2.75 -2.33
CA GLY A 110 -13.15 2.98 -0.94
C GLY A 110 -11.64 2.94 -0.71
N TRP A 111 -10.96 1.97 -1.32
CA TRP A 111 -9.50 1.86 -1.25
C TRP A 111 -8.81 3.01 -1.96
N LYS A 112 -9.30 3.38 -3.16
CA LYS A 112 -8.82 4.55 -3.90
C LYS A 112 -8.89 5.82 -3.07
N ALA A 113 -10.03 6.07 -2.42
CA ALA A 113 -10.21 7.25 -1.57
C ALA A 113 -9.22 7.29 -0.40
N VAL A 114 -9.01 6.15 0.28
CA VAL A 114 -8.05 6.05 1.40
C VAL A 114 -6.62 6.34 0.95
N PHE A 115 -6.18 5.74 -0.17
CA PHE A 115 -4.83 5.96 -0.68
C PHE A 115 -4.63 7.37 -1.22
N GLN A 116 -5.62 7.93 -1.90
CA GLN A 116 -5.58 9.33 -2.36
C GLN A 116 -5.52 10.31 -1.18
N GLN A 117 -6.25 10.05 -0.10
CA GLN A 117 -6.17 10.85 1.11
C GLN A 117 -4.75 10.85 1.70
N ALA A 118 -4.13 9.68 1.83
CA ALA A 118 -2.75 9.58 2.31
C ALA A 118 -1.77 10.35 1.41
N LEU A 119 -1.91 10.19 0.09
CA LEU A 119 -1.05 10.85 -0.90
C LEU A 119 -1.29 12.35 -1.02
N SER A 120 -2.43 12.87 -0.57
CA SER A 120 -2.71 14.33 -0.57
C SER A 120 -1.80 15.13 0.36
N HIS A 121 -1.11 14.45 1.27
CA HIS A 121 -0.15 15.05 2.20
C HIS A 121 1.29 15.03 1.68
N TRP A 122 1.55 14.36 0.56
CA TRP A 122 2.88 14.28 -0.02
C TRP A 122 3.17 15.50 -0.90
N GLU A 123 4.33 16.12 -0.67
CA GLU A 123 4.87 17.20 -1.48
C GLU A 123 6.18 16.71 -2.16
N PRO A 124 6.34 16.88 -3.49
CA PRO A 124 7.50 16.42 -4.24
C PRO A 124 8.79 17.22 -4.00
#